data_AF-A0A3D4Z5L2-F1
#
_entry.id   AF-A0A3D4Z5L2-F1
#
_cell.length_a   1.000
_cell.length_b   1.000
_cell.length_c   1.000
_cell.angle_alpha   90.00
_cell.angle_beta   90.00
_cell.angle_gamma   90.00
#
_symmetry.space_group_name_H-M   'P 1'
#
loop_
_entity.id
_entity.type
_entity.pdbx_description
1 polymer ?
#
loop_
_entity_poly.entity_id
_entity_poly.type
_entity_poly.pdbx_seq_one_letter_code
_entity_poly.pdbx_strand_id
1 'polypeptide(L)'
;MATLWIIDAYNFIRQSRRFSELEAHDGPRGRRAALEWLGKFTAKTGERVSVVFDAYSGLHDKMLEERYRGLTVFSSRGGYTADEEIIAMVKQNRERAVVISSDRAILEAAIKAGASILKSDEFERELAKILQEEPSDKGDEEIQARARRRRTKGRAFQPPKEKKKALALLRKYQ
;
A
#
# COMPACT_ATOMS: atom_id res chain seq x y z
N MET A 1 11.91 17.08 5.02
CA MET A 1 10.85 17.07 3.97
C MET A 1 9.91 15.91 4.25
N ALA A 2 8.59 16.10 4.14
CA ALA A 2 7.60 15.09 4.50
C ALA A 2 7.50 13.97 3.44
N THR A 3 7.57 12.72 3.88
CA THR A 3 7.38 11.53 3.04
C THR A 3 5.93 11.45 2.58
N LEU A 4 5.69 10.98 1.36
CA LEU A 4 4.36 10.68 0.84
C LEU A 4 4.20 9.16 0.73
N TRP A 5 3.24 8.61 1.46
CA TRP A 5 2.86 7.20 1.38
C TRP A 5 1.76 7.05 0.34
N ILE A 6 1.99 6.28 -0.71
CA ILE A 6 1.06 6.05 -1.81
C ILE A 6 0.62 4.59 -1.74
N ILE A 7 -0.68 4.36 -1.52
CA ILE A 7 -1.25 3.04 -1.27
C ILE A 7 -2.17 2.66 -2.42
N ASP A 8 -1.86 1.53 -3.05
CA ASP A 8 -2.77 0.83 -3.96
C ASP A 8 -3.89 0.16 -3.15
N ALA A 9 -5.09 0.73 -3.22
CA ALA A 9 -6.15 0.43 -2.28
C ALA A 9 -6.71 -0.99 -2.43
N TYR A 10 -7.01 -1.42 -3.66
CA TYR A 10 -7.56 -2.75 -3.88
C TYR A 10 -6.53 -3.84 -3.63
N ASN A 11 -5.27 -3.59 -3.96
CA ASN A 11 -4.21 -4.50 -3.59
C ASN A 11 -4.10 -4.62 -2.06
N PHE A 12 -4.12 -3.49 -1.35
CA PHE A 12 -4.07 -3.49 0.11
C PHE A 12 -5.25 -4.23 0.75
N ILE A 13 -6.48 -3.94 0.31
CA ILE A 13 -7.70 -4.57 0.83
C ILE A 13 -7.69 -6.08 0.59
N ARG A 14 -7.33 -6.52 -0.63
CA ARG A 14 -7.39 -7.94 -1.00
C ARG A 14 -6.31 -8.79 -0.34
N GLN A 15 -5.17 -8.20 0.00
CA GLN A 15 -4.08 -8.89 0.69
C GLN A 15 -4.27 -8.97 2.22
N SER A 16 -5.12 -8.12 2.80
CA SER A 16 -5.46 -8.16 4.23
C SER A 16 -6.67 -9.04 4.50
N ARG A 17 -6.60 -9.93 5.50
CA ARG A 17 -7.72 -10.82 5.83
C ARG A 17 -8.89 -10.02 6.35
N ARG A 18 -8.61 -9.10 7.27
CA ARG A 18 -9.55 -8.18 7.90
C ARG A 18 -10.38 -7.39 6.90
N PHE A 19 -9.77 -6.93 5.80
CA PHE A 19 -10.48 -6.09 4.84
C PHE A 19 -11.10 -6.88 3.71
N SER A 20 -10.44 -7.92 3.22
CA SER A 20 -10.95 -8.70 2.09
C SER A 20 -12.21 -9.49 2.40
N GLU A 21 -12.38 -10.04 3.61
CA GLU A 21 -13.60 -10.75 3.99
C GLU A 21 -14.77 -9.76 3.99
N LEU A 22 -14.55 -8.56 4.56
CA LEU A 22 -15.53 -7.49 4.53
C LEU A 22 -15.83 -7.00 3.11
N GLU A 23 -14.82 -6.86 2.25
CA GLU A 23 -14.98 -6.42 0.86
C GLU A 23 -15.75 -7.44 0.02
N ALA A 24 -15.47 -8.73 0.22
CA ALA A 24 -16.19 -9.81 -0.47
C ALA A 24 -17.67 -9.89 -0.05
N HIS A 25 -17.98 -9.57 1.21
CA HIS A 25 -19.37 -9.49 1.68
C HIS A 25 -20.06 -8.18 1.28
N ASP A 26 -19.36 -7.06 1.38
CA ASP A 26 -19.85 -5.70 1.11
C ASP A 26 -18.65 -4.80 0.74
N GLY A 27 -18.48 -4.56 -0.56
CA GLY A 27 -17.39 -3.77 -1.11
C GLY A 27 -17.20 -2.40 -0.42
N PRO A 28 -18.26 -1.56 -0.34
CA PRO A 28 -18.24 -0.31 0.43
C PRO A 28 -17.80 -0.47 1.89
N ARG A 29 -18.20 -1.55 2.58
CA ARG A 29 -17.78 -1.83 3.95
C ARG A 29 -16.30 -2.17 4.05
N GLY A 30 -15.78 -3.03 3.18
CA GLY A 30 -14.34 -3.35 3.13
C GLY A 30 -13.48 -2.11 2.83
N ARG A 31 -13.90 -1.29 1.85
CA ARG A 31 -13.26 0.00 1.53
C ARG A 31 -13.20 0.91 2.75
N ARG A 32 -14.32 1.11 3.43
CA ARG A 32 -14.40 1.96 4.62
C ARG A 32 -13.51 1.44 5.75
N ALA A 33 -13.54 0.14 6.04
CA ALA A 33 -12.71 -0.46 7.09
C ALA A 33 -11.20 -0.23 6.84
N ALA A 34 -10.75 -0.39 5.59
CA ALA A 34 -9.37 -0.12 5.23
C ALA A 34 -9.02 1.37 5.39
N LEU A 35 -9.87 2.28 4.92
CA LEU A 35 -9.67 3.72 5.08
C LEU A 35 -9.67 4.17 6.55
N GLU A 36 -10.52 3.59 7.38
CA GLU A 36 -10.51 3.87 8.83
C GLU A 36 -9.19 3.45 9.46
N TRP A 37 -8.67 2.28 9.10
CA TRP A 37 -7.42 1.77 9.64
C TRP A 37 -6.21 2.58 9.19
N LEU A 38 -6.15 2.94 7.90
CA LEU A 38 -5.14 3.86 7.36
C LEU A 38 -5.27 5.26 7.99
N GLY A 39 -6.48 5.71 8.30
CA GLY A 39 -6.71 6.96 9.02
C GLY A 39 -6.07 6.95 10.40
N LYS A 40 -6.12 5.83 11.13
CA LYS A 40 -5.41 5.67 12.41
C LYS A 40 -3.89 5.83 12.24
N PHE A 41 -3.32 5.27 11.16
CA PHE A 41 -1.90 5.44 10.84
C PHE A 41 -1.52 6.90 10.67
N THR A 42 -2.27 7.63 9.85
CA THR A 42 -2.04 9.07 9.61
C THR A 42 -2.18 9.87 10.90
N ALA A 43 -3.18 9.56 11.73
CA ALA A 43 -3.40 10.25 13.00
C ALA A 43 -2.27 9.99 14.01
N LYS A 44 -1.71 8.77 14.04
CA LYS A 44 -0.63 8.40 14.94
C LYS A 44 0.74 8.93 14.50
N THR A 45 1.00 8.98 13.20
CA THR A 45 2.34 9.28 12.66
C THR A 45 2.51 10.70 12.11
N GLY A 46 1.40 11.36 11.75
CA GLY A 46 1.42 12.64 11.04
C GLY A 46 1.92 12.55 9.59
N GLU A 47 2.17 11.35 9.08
CA GLU A 47 2.64 11.14 7.71
C GLU A 47 1.54 11.46 6.70
N ARG A 48 1.95 11.91 5.51
CA ARG A 48 1.02 12.16 4.41
C ARG A 48 0.72 10.86 3.70
N VAL A 49 -0.55 10.46 3.70
CA VAL A 49 -1.00 9.23 3.07
C VAL A 49 -1.97 9.56 1.93
N SER A 50 -1.70 9.00 0.77
CA SER A 50 -2.58 9.00 -0.39
C SER A 50 -3.00 7.57 -0.72
N VAL A 51 -4.30 7.35 -0.83
CA VAL A 51 -4.90 6.04 -1.12
C VAL A 51 -5.55 6.13 -2.48
N VAL A 52 -5.14 5.29 -3.43
CA VAL A 52 -5.62 5.33 -4.82
C VAL A 52 -6.51 4.12 -5.07
N PHE A 53 -7.77 4.37 -5.43
CA PHE A 53 -8.74 3.37 -5.87
C PHE A 53 -8.84 3.38 -7.40
N ASP A 54 -8.99 2.19 -7.97
CA ASP A 54 -9.34 2.04 -9.39
C ASP A 54 -10.83 2.34 -9.59
N ALA A 55 -11.15 3.36 -10.36
CA ALA A 55 -12.52 3.73 -10.66
C ALA A 55 -13.07 2.81 -11.75
N TYR A 56 -14.22 2.19 -11.49
CA TYR A 56 -14.76 1.14 -12.36
C TYR A 56 -15.24 1.63 -13.75
N SER A 57 -15.27 2.94 -14.02
CA SER A 57 -15.56 3.61 -15.31
C SER A 57 -16.01 5.05 -15.07
N GLY A 58 -15.17 5.88 -14.44
CA GLY A 58 -15.53 7.29 -14.25
C GLY A 58 -15.57 8.03 -15.59
N LEU A 59 -16.60 8.83 -15.86
CA LEU A 59 -16.62 9.82 -16.96
C LEU A 59 -15.84 11.11 -16.63
N HIS A 60 -14.97 11.07 -15.63
CA HIS A 60 -14.31 12.27 -15.10
C HIS A 60 -12.94 12.44 -15.74
N ASP A 61 -12.70 13.64 -16.30
CA ASP A 61 -11.42 14.01 -16.93
C ASP A 61 -10.26 14.13 -15.93
N LYS A 62 -10.58 14.22 -14.63
CA LYS A 62 -9.62 14.40 -13.54
C LYS A 62 -9.81 13.35 -12.45
N MET A 63 -8.71 13.08 -11.73
CA MET A 63 -8.73 12.24 -10.55
C MET A 63 -9.65 12.88 -9.50
N LEU A 64 -10.57 12.10 -8.94
CA LEU A 64 -11.47 12.58 -7.89
C LEU A 64 -10.72 12.51 -6.56
N GLU A 65 -10.54 13.66 -5.91
CA GLU A 65 -9.92 13.79 -4.59
C GLU A 65 -10.98 13.92 -3.50
N GLU A 66 -10.86 13.09 -2.47
CA GLU A 66 -11.67 13.12 -1.25
C GLU A 66 -10.74 13.14 -0.03
N ARG A 67 -11.12 13.89 1.01
CA ARG A 67 -10.40 13.89 2.30
C ARG A 67 -11.14 13.01 3.29
N TYR A 68 -10.44 12.02 3.86
CA TYR A 68 -11.03 11.09 4.82
C TYR A 68 -10.08 10.78 5.96
N ARG A 69 -10.43 11.15 7.21
CA ARG A 69 -9.62 10.90 8.43
C ARG A 69 -8.13 11.25 8.27
N GLY A 70 -7.84 12.38 7.62
CA GLY A 70 -6.48 12.87 7.34
C GLY A 70 -5.79 12.25 6.11
N LEU A 71 -6.43 11.28 5.46
CA LEU A 71 -5.99 10.71 4.19
C LEU A 71 -6.38 11.60 3.01
N THR A 72 -5.59 11.54 1.95
CA THR A 72 -6.01 11.94 0.61
C THR A 72 -6.48 10.70 -0.13
N VAL A 73 -7.75 10.58 -0.44
CA VAL A 73 -8.31 9.45 -1.18
C VAL A 73 -8.52 9.88 -2.62
N PHE A 74 -7.96 9.12 -3.54
CA PHE A 74 -8.08 9.35 -4.96
C PHE A 74 -8.85 8.20 -5.62
N SER A 75 -9.74 8.54 -6.53
CA SER A 75 -10.30 7.57 -7.48
C SER A 75 -9.75 7.90 -8.87
N SER A 76 -9.20 6.89 -9.57
CA SER A 76 -8.60 7.08 -10.90
C SER A 76 -9.56 7.78 -11.87
N ARG A 77 -9.01 8.55 -12.81
CA ARG A 77 -9.80 9.25 -13.82
C ARG A 77 -10.27 8.30 -14.92
N GLY A 78 -11.27 8.74 -15.69
CA GLY A 78 -11.78 7.97 -16.82
C GLY A 78 -10.71 7.63 -17.85
N GLY A 79 -10.64 6.36 -18.24
CA GLY A 79 -9.69 5.88 -19.24
C GLY A 79 -8.25 5.67 -18.73
N TYR A 80 -8.01 5.84 -17.43
CA TYR A 80 -6.72 5.54 -16.79
C TYR A 80 -6.90 4.57 -15.63
N THR A 81 -5.90 3.73 -15.39
CA THR A 81 -5.90 2.81 -14.25
C THR A 81 -5.31 3.47 -13.00
N ALA A 82 -5.66 2.96 -11.83
CA ALA A 82 -4.98 3.34 -10.59
C ALA A 82 -3.45 3.19 -10.69
N ASP A 83 -2.96 2.16 -11.38
CA ASP A 83 -1.52 1.91 -11.58
C ASP A 83 -0.84 3.08 -12.29
N GLU A 84 -1.46 3.62 -13.34
CA GLU A 84 -0.93 4.76 -14.08
C GLU A 84 -0.86 6.02 -13.22
N GLU A 85 -1.91 6.28 -12.43
CA GLU A 85 -1.96 7.41 -11.49
C GLU A 85 -0.89 7.26 -10.39
N ILE A 86 -0.74 6.07 -9.81
CA ILE A 86 0.30 5.77 -8.82
C ILE A 86 1.68 6.03 -9.42
N ILE A 87 1.95 5.52 -10.63
CA ILE A 87 3.23 5.71 -11.31
C ILE A 87 3.50 7.20 -11.57
N ALA A 88 2.48 7.97 -11.97
CA ALA A 88 2.60 9.41 -12.17
C ALA A 88 2.95 10.14 -10.86
N MET A 89 2.22 9.86 -9.78
CA MET A 89 2.47 10.42 -8.44
C MET A 89 3.89 10.08 -7.95
N VAL A 90 4.35 8.84 -8.20
CA VAL A 90 5.67 8.39 -7.82
C VAL A 90 6.76 9.11 -8.61
N LYS A 91 6.61 9.26 -9.93
CA LYS A 91 7.57 10.00 -10.77
C LYS A 91 7.72 11.47 -10.35
N GLN A 92 6.65 12.08 -9.85
CA GLN A 92 6.65 13.46 -9.34
C GLN A 92 7.35 13.58 -7.96
N ASN A 93 7.22 12.57 -7.10
CA ASN A 93 7.72 12.63 -5.72
C ASN A 93 9.08 11.95 -5.51
N ARG A 94 9.43 10.96 -6.35
CA ARG A 94 10.70 10.22 -6.38
C ARG A 94 11.11 9.68 -5.01
N GLU A 95 12.29 10.02 -4.51
CA GLU A 95 12.84 9.55 -3.24
C GLU A 95 12.04 9.95 -2.00
N ARG A 96 11.07 10.85 -2.16
CA ARG A 96 10.11 11.27 -1.12
C ARG A 96 8.85 10.42 -1.10
N ALA A 97 8.69 9.49 -2.05
CA ALA A 97 7.57 8.56 -2.08
C ALA A 97 7.93 7.21 -1.44
N VAL A 98 6.93 6.64 -0.75
CA VAL A 98 6.90 5.23 -0.35
C VAL A 98 5.66 4.62 -0.99
N VAL A 99 5.83 3.57 -1.80
CA VAL A 99 4.73 2.89 -2.48
C VAL A 99 4.38 1.60 -1.77
N ILE A 100 3.09 1.44 -1.45
CA ILE A 100 2.51 0.24 -0.88
C ILE A 100 1.70 -0.48 -1.95
N SER A 101 2.24 -1.56 -2.49
CA SER A 101 1.52 -2.47 -3.38
C SER A 101 2.24 -3.83 -3.41
N SER A 102 1.53 -4.86 -3.86
CA SER A 102 2.09 -6.17 -4.18
C SER A 102 2.21 -6.40 -5.69
N ASP A 103 1.76 -5.45 -6.51
CA ASP A 103 1.91 -5.50 -7.97
C ASP A 103 3.37 -5.26 -8.37
N ARG A 104 3.93 -6.17 -9.18
CA ARG A 104 5.34 -6.08 -9.58
C ARG A 104 5.62 -4.91 -10.52
N ALA A 105 4.72 -4.61 -11.44
CA ALA A 105 4.90 -3.53 -12.40
C ALA A 105 4.94 -2.18 -11.69
N ILE A 106 4.03 -1.96 -10.73
CA ILE A 106 4.01 -0.75 -9.90
C ILE A 106 5.32 -0.62 -9.10
N LEU A 107 5.73 -1.69 -8.40
CA LEU A 107 6.92 -1.68 -7.56
C LEU A 107 8.20 -1.45 -8.38
N GLU A 108 8.33 -2.08 -9.55
CA GLU A 108 9.48 -1.86 -10.44
C GLU A 108 9.53 -0.44 -10.99
N ALA A 109 8.38 0.11 -11.40
CA ALA A 109 8.29 1.50 -11.85
C ALA A 109 8.67 2.48 -10.73
N ALA A 110 8.25 2.18 -9.50
CA ALA A 110 8.58 2.98 -8.32
C ALA A 110 10.08 2.96 -7.99
N ILE A 111 10.71 1.78 -8.02
CA ILE A 111 12.16 1.64 -7.84
C ILE A 111 12.90 2.44 -8.93
N LYS A 112 12.50 2.31 -10.20
CA LYS A 112 13.11 3.06 -11.32
C LYS A 112 13.00 4.58 -11.14
N ALA A 113 11.95 5.05 -10.48
CA ALA A 113 11.75 6.46 -10.16
C ALA A 113 12.45 6.92 -8.86
N GLY A 114 13.15 6.02 -8.15
CA GLY A 114 13.90 6.31 -6.93
C GLY A 114 13.07 6.26 -5.63
N ALA A 115 11.82 5.78 -5.71
CA ALA A 115 10.95 5.67 -4.54
C ALA A 115 11.29 4.47 -3.66
N SER A 116 10.90 4.56 -2.39
CA SER A 116 10.93 3.41 -1.49
C SER A 116 9.69 2.57 -1.73
N ILE A 117 9.76 1.26 -1.46
CA ILE A 117 8.65 0.35 -1.69
C ILE A 117 8.42 -0.56 -0.49
N LEU A 118 7.18 -0.98 -0.28
CA LEU A 118 6.84 -2.00 0.69
C LEU A 118 5.62 -2.78 0.20
N LYS A 119 5.58 -4.09 0.47
CA LYS A 119 4.40 -4.87 0.10
C LYS A 119 3.24 -4.61 1.04
N SER A 120 2.03 -4.80 0.54
CA SER A 120 0.80 -4.55 1.30
C SER A 120 0.69 -5.38 2.59
N ASP A 121 1.05 -6.66 2.52
CA ASP A 121 1.06 -7.57 3.67
C ASP A 121 2.14 -7.17 4.71
N GLU A 122 3.31 -6.74 4.23
CA GLU A 122 4.39 -6.27 5.09
C GLU A 122 4.02 -4.95 5.77
N PHE A 123 3.39 -4.05 5.03
CA PHE A 123 2.88 -2.80 5.56
C PHE A 123 1.80 -3.03 6.61
N GLU A 124 0.86 -3.94 6.37
CA GLU A 124 -0.17 -4.33 7.35
C GLU A 124 0.48 -4.81 8.66
N ARG A 125 1.45 -5.74 8.59
CA ARG A 125 2.13 -6.24 9.80
C ARG A 125 2.85 -5.14 10.58
N GLU A 126 3.56 -4.25 9.89
CA GLU A 126 4.25 -3.15 10.56
C GLU A 126 3.27 -2.11 11.11
N LEU A 127 2.16 -1.87 10.41
CA LEU A 127 1.10 -0.97 10.88
C LEU A 127 0.38 -1.53 12.11
N ALA A 128 0.10 -2.83 12.15
CA ALA A 128 -0.48 -3.50 13.30
C ALA A 128 0.37 -3.30 14.57
N LYS A 129 1.70 -3.43 14.46
CA LYS A 129 2.64 -3.12 15.55
C LYS A 129 2.56 -1.66 15.99
N ILE A 130 2.58 -0.73 15.03
CA ILE A 130 2.45 0.71 15.32
C ILE A 130 1.13 0.98 16.03
N LEU A 131 0.03 0.34 15.65
CA LEU A 131 -1.28 0.55 16.25
C LEU A 131 -1.54 -0.29 17.51
N GLN A 132 -0.62 -1.17 17.91
CA GLN A 132 -0.79 -2.14 19.00
C GLN A 132 -2.04 -3.02 18.78
N GLU A 133 -2.27 -3.43 17.54
CA GLU A 133 -3.33 -4.34 17.14
C GLU A 133 -2.74 -5.67 16.65
N GLU A 134 -3.50 -6.77 16.75
CA GLU A 134 -3.10 -8.05 16.17
C GLU A 134 -3.16 -8.00 14.63
N PRO A 135 -2.12 -8.44 13.90
CA PRO A 135 -2.15 -8.49 12.45
C PRO A 135 -3.21 -9.48 11.96
N SER A 136 -3.89 -9.14 10.86
CA SER A 136 -4.87 -10.04 10.25
C SER A 136 -4.23 -10.86 9.13
N ASP A 137 -3.39 -11.82 9.51
CA ASP A 137 -2.63 -12.59 8.53
C ASP A 137 -3.55 -13.34 7.57
N LYS A 138 -3.50 -12.97 6.28
CA LYS A 138 -3.76 -13.92 5.20
C LYS A 138 -2.50 -14.76 4.99
N GLY A 139 -2.37 -15.78 5.82
CA GLY A 139 -1.55 -16.94 5.49
C GLY A 139 -0.07 -16.64 5.30
N ASP A 140 0.62 -16.42 6.41
CA ASP A 140 2.05 -16.74 6.50
C ASP A 140 2.33 -18.17 6.01
N GLU A 141 1.39 -19.11 6.12
CA GLU A 141 1.55 -20.47 5.60
C GLU A 141 1.65 -20.54 4.06
N GLU A 142 0.89 -19.77 3.30
CA GLU A 142 0.89 -19.86 1.83
C GLU A 142 2.06 -19.08 1.21
N ILE A 143 2.46 -17.97 1.85
CA ILE A 143 3.66 -17.19 1.48
C ILE A 143 4.92 -17.94 1.91
N GLN A 144 4.96 -18.53 3.11
CA GLN A 144 6.06 -19.41 3.51
C GLN A 144 6.07 -20.67 2.66
N ALA A 145 4.93 -21.27 2.29
CA ALA A 145 4.89 -22.40 1.37
C ALA A 145 5.39 -22.01 -0.03
N ARG A 146 5.02 -20.84 -0.57
CA ARG A 146 5.57 -20.31 -1.84
C ARG A 146 7.05 -19.97 -1.74
N ALA A 147 7.51 -19.41 -0.61
CA ALA A 147 8.92 -19.11 -0.36
C ALA A 147 9.76 -20.39 -0.18
N ARG A 148 9.21 -21.41 0.49
CA ARG A 148 9.78 -22.75 0.64
C ARG A 148 9.82 -23.50 -0.69
N ARG A 149 8.77 -23.40 -1.52
CA ARG A 149 8.69 -23.97 -2.88
C ARG A 149 9.63 -23.28 -3.88
N ARG A 150 9.97 -22.00 -3.65
CA ARG A 150 10.95 -21.22 -4.45
C ARG A 150 12.37 -21.22 -3.89
N ARG A 151 12.71 -22.10 -2.93
CA ARG A 151 14.09 -22.32 -2.51
C ARG A 151 14.86 -23.11 -3.58
N THR A 152 15.09 -22.48 -4.73
CA THR A 152 16.25 -22.82 -5.55
C THR A 152 17.48 -22.35 -4.78
N LYS A 153 18.39 -23.27 -4.47
CA LYS A 153 19.59 -23.08 -3.66
C LYS A 153 20.43 -21.93 -4.24
N GLY A 154 20.33 -20.75 -3.63
CA GLY A 154 21.01 -19.53 -4.03
C GLY A 154 21.08 -18.55 -2.85
N ARG A 155 22.08 -17.66 -2.87
CA ARG A 155 22.42 -16.68 -1.83
C ARG A 155 21.17 -16.05 -1.19
N ALA A 156 21.13 -15.99 0.15
CA ALA A 156 20.00 -15.49 0.92
C ALA A 156 19.45 -14.18 0.34
N PHE A 157 18.15 -14.16 0.03
CA PHE A 157 17.44 -13.00 -0.50
C PHE A 157 17.60 -11.82 0.45
N GLN A 158 18.46 -10.87 0.08
CA GLN A 158 18.58 -9.61 0.79
C GLN A 158 17.45 -8.69 0.31
N PRO A 159 16.63 -8.11 1.22
CA PRO A 159 15.58 -7.20 0.80
C PRO A 159 16.21 -6.00 0.06
N PRO A 160 15.61 -5.56 -1.06
CA PRO A 160 16.09 -4.41 -1.84
C PRO A 160 16.32 -3.18 -0.95
N LYS A 161 17.27 -2.32 -1.31
CA LYS A 161 17.65 -1.13 -0.50
C LYS A 161 16.44 -0.23 -0.24
N GLU A 162 15.57 -0.12 -1.23
CA GLU A 162 14.33 0.66 -1.27
C GLU A 162 13.34 0.18 -0.20
N LYS A 163 13.28 -1.14 0.02
CA LYS A 163 12.46 -1.74 1.07
C LYS A 163 13.02 -1.49 2.46
N LYS A 164 14.34 -1.62 2.65
CA LYS A 164 14.97 -1.34 3.94
C LYS A 164 14.70 0.10 4.39
N LYS A 165 14.72 1.04 3.45
CA LYS A 165 14.40 2.45 3.71
C LYS A 165 12.96 2.64 4.18
N ALA A 166 11.97 2.03 3.51
CA ALA A 166 10.57 2.09 3.93
C ALA A 166 10.35 1.53 5.35
N LEU A 167 10.92 0.35 5.65
CA LEU A 167 10.81 -0.25 6.98
C LEU A 167 11.48 0.60 8.07
N ALA A 168 12.61 1.22 7.77
CA ALA A 168 13.29 2.12 8.71
C ALA A 168 12.45 3.37 9.03
N LEU A 169 11.58 3.81 8.14
CA LEU A 169 10.63 4.90 8.42
C LEU A 169 9.54 4.45 9.40
N LEU A 170 8.96 3.25 9.21
CA LEU A 170 7.90 2.73 10.08
C LEU A 170 8.38 2.46 11.51
N ARG A 171 9.60 1.93 11.66
CA ARG A 171 10.19 1.63 12.96
C ARG A 171 10.38 2.84 13.88
N LYS A 172 10.27 4.07 13.36
CA LYS A 172 10.31 5.29 14.18
C LYS A 172 9.06 5.49 15.04
N TYR A 173 7.98 4.77 14.72
CA TYR A 173 6.66 4.92 15.33
C TYR A 173 6.23 3.70 16.15
N GLN A 174 7.10 2.69 16.26
CA GLN A 174 6.94 1.51 17.12
C GLN A 174 7.54 1.82 18.48
#